data_AF-A0A2V7YQ45-F1
#
_entry.id   AF-A0A2V7YQ45-F1
#
_cell.length_a   1.000
_cell.length_b   1.000
_cell.length_c   1.000
_cell.angle_alpha   90.00
_cell.angle_beta   90.00
_cell.angle_gamma   90.00
#
_symmetry.space_group_name_H-M   'P 1'
#
loop_
_entity.id
_entity.type
_entity.pdbx_description
1 polymer ?
#
loop_
_entity_poly.entity_id
_entity_poly.type
_entity_poly.pdbx_seq_one_letter_code
_entity_poly.pdbx_strand_id
1 'polypeptide(L)'
;MNDDRLHDAFKELRRAETAHVPSFKRLWDVEPALSRLRSRLRVGSTFAFAVVLLIVLAVAIIPRRPAAPSISTWRAPTDFLLQTPGRELLDSVPDLKGTRQ
;
A
#
# COMPACT_ATOMS: atom_id res chain seq x y z
N MET A 1 -18.48 -16.59 -44.02
CA MET A 1 -17.52 -17.34 -44.85
C MET A 1 -16.06 -16.88 -44.70
N ASN A 2 -15.76 -15.65 -44.22
CA ASN A 2 -14.38 -15.22 -43.88
C ASN A 2 -14.01 -15.42 -42.40
N ASP A 3 -15.01 -15.60 -41.51
CA ASP A 3 -14.80 -15.72 -40.07
C ASP A 3 -14.18 -17.08 -39.67
N ASP A 4 -14.61 -18.15 -40.33
CA ASP A 4 -14.12 -19.51 -40.07
C ASP A 4 -12.61 -19.65 -40.36
N ARG A 5 -12.15 -19.01 -41.45
CA ARG A 5 -10.73 -19.00 -41.83
C ARG A 5 -9.88 -18.19 -40.84
N LEU A 6 -10.43 -17.09 -40.34
CA LEU A 6 -9.76 -16.28 -39.32
C LEU A 6 -9.64 -17.07 -38.02
N HIS A 7 -10.71 -17.77 -37.64
CA HIS A 7 -10.74 -18.62 -36.47
C HIS A 7 -9.70 -19.75 -36.55
N ASP A 8 -9.58 -20.40 -37.72
CA ASP A 8 -8.58 -21.44 -37.96
C ASP A 8 -7.15 -20.90 -37.90
N ALA A 9 -6.88 -19.72 -38.48
CA ALA A 9 -5.58 -19.07 -38.41
C ALA A 9 -5.18 -18.70 -36.96
N PHE A 10 -6.12 -18.19 -36.17
CA PHE A 10 -5.88 -17.92 -34.74
C PHE A 10 -5.64 -19.21 -33.95
N LYS A 11 -6.35 -20.28 -34.27
CA LYS A 11 -6.20 -21.58 -33.62
C LYS A 11 -4.83 -22.19 -33.91
N GLU A 12 -4.35 -22.06 -35.14
CA GLU A 12 -3.01 -22.47 -35.54
C GLU A 12 -1.94 -21.64 -34.82
N LEU A 13 -2.08 -20.31 -34.82
CA LEU A 13 -1.18 -19.41 -34.10
C LEU A 13 -1.11 -19.74 -32.60
N ARG A 14 -2.27 -20.00 -31.99
CA ARG A 14 -2.34 -20.30 -30.56
C ARG A 14 -1.67 -21.62 -30.19
N ARG A 15 -1.71 -22.62 -31.07
CA ARG A 15 -0.99 -23.89 -30.89
C ARG A 15 0.52 -23.69 -30.96
N ALA A 16 1.00 -22.89 -31.92
CA ALA A 16 2.42 -22.57 -32.05
C ALA A 16 2.97 -21.81 -30.84
N GLU A 17 2.20 -20.86 -30.30
CA GLU A 17 2.55 -20.13 -29.08
C GLU A 17 2.57 -21.04 -27.85
N THR A 18 1.54 -21.88 -27.68
CA THR A 18 1.43 -22.76 -26.50
C THR A 18 2.59 -23.76 -26.40
N ALA A 19 3.19 -24.15 -27.53
CA ALA A 19 4.38 -25.01 -27.54
C ALA A 19 5.65 -24.33 -26.98
N HIS A 20 5.72 -23.00 -26.97
CA HIS A 20 6.91 -22.23 -26.57
C HIS A 20 6.73 -21.42 -25.27
N VAL A 21 5.52 -21.36 -24.73
CA VAL A 21 5.24 -20.63 -23.49
C VAL A 21 5.46 -21.55 -22.28
N PRO A 22 6.37 -21.21 -21.34
CA PRO A 22 6.49 -21.96 -20.10
C PRO A 22 5.17 -21.88 -19.31
N SER A 23 4.74 -22.99 -18.73
CA SER A 23 3.48 -23.05 -18.00
C SER A 23 3.51 -22.08 -16.81
N PHE A 24 2.63 -21.06 -16.85
CA PHE A 24 2.42 -20.09 -15.77
C PHE A 24 2.06 -20.76 -14.43
N LYS A 25 1.67 -22.03 -14.46
CA LYS A 25 1.37 -22.86 -13.30
C LYS A 25 2.50 -22.89 -12.27
N ARG A 26 3.78 -22.82 -12.69
CA ARG A 26 4.91 -22.80 -11.75
C ARG A 26 4.93 -21.57 -10.82
N LEU A 27 4.32 -20.44 -11.21
CA LEU A 27 4.23 -19.27 -10.35
C LEU A 27 3.16 -19.42 -9.26
N TRP A 28 2.15 -20.27 -9.49
CA TRP A 28 1.07 -20.55 -8.54
C TRP A 28 1.23 -21.88 -7.80
N ASP A 29 2.07 -22.80 -8.29
CA ASP A 29 2.48 -24.03 -7.59
C ASP A 29 3.51 -23.76 -6.48
N VAL A 30 3.51 -22.56 -5.89
CA VAL A 30 4.02 -22.39 -4.53
C VAL A 30 3.05 -23.14 -3.63
N GLU A 31 3.24 -24.45 -3.56
CA GLU A 31 2.57 -25.33 -2.61
C GLU A 31 2.71 -24.62 -1.26
N PRO A 32 1.62 -24.14 -0.65
CA PRO A 32 1.76 -23.47 0.63
C PRO A 32 2.34 -24.54 1.55
N ALA A 33 3.56 -24.36 2.02
CA ALA A 33 4.24 -25.30 2.93
C ALA A 33 3.37 -25.63 4.17
N LEU A 34 2.35 -24.82 4.41
CA LEU A 34 1.28 -24.99 5.37
C LEU A 34 0.36 -26.21 5.12
N SER A 35 0.23 -26.74 3.89
CA SER A 35 -0.63 -27.90 3.60
C SER A 35 -0.12 -29.18 4.27
N ARG A 36 1.20 -29.40 4.25
CA ARG A 36 1.86 -30.52 4.94
C ARG A 36 1.83 -30.35 6.46
N LEU A 37 1.92 -29.11 6.95
CA LEU A 37 1.69 -28.81 8.37
C LEU A 37 0.25 -29.14 8.79
N ARG A 38 -0.74 -28.80 7.97
CA ARG A 38 -2.17 -29.00 8.26
C ARG A 38 -2.58 -30.48 8.37
N SER A 39 -1.88 -31.38 7.66
CA SER A 39 -2.03 -32.84 7.82
C SER A 39 -1.48 -33.34 9.16
N ARG A 40 -0.37 -32.77 9.64
CA ARG A 40 0.23 -33.07 10.96
C ARG A 40 -0.52 -32.43 12.14
N LEU A 41 -1.27 -31.36 11.90
CA LEU A 41 -2.05 -30.62 12.91
C LEU A 41 -3.42 -31.25 13.23
N ARG A 42 -3.73 -32.44 12.70
CA ARG A 42 -4.83 -33.29 13.19
C ARG A 42 -4.56 -33.88 14.58
N VAL A 43 -3.45 -33.52 15.22
CA VAL A 43 -3.10 -33.91 16.58
C VAL A 43 -3.34 -32.73 17.54
N GLY A 44 -4.46 -32.80 18.26
CA GLY A 44 -4.63 -32.15 19.56
C GLY A 44 -5.07 -30.69 19.57
N SER A 45 -6.27 -30.44 20.12
CA SER A 45 -6.82 -29.11 20.47
C SER A 45 -5.84 -28.21 21.26
N THR A 46 -4.88 -28.80 21.97
CA THR A 46 -3.83 -28.09 22.72
C THR A 46 -2.83 -27.32 21.85
N PHE A 47 -2.56 -27.77 20.63
CA PHE A 47 -1.62 -27.08 19.73
C PHE A 47 -2.17 -25.75 19.22
N ALA A 48 -3.50 -25.65 19.09
CA ALA A 48 -4.15 -24.42 18.67
C ALA A 48 -3.89 -23.27 19.66
N PHE A 49 -3.91 -23.56 20.97
CA PHE A 49 -3.61 -22.57 22.01
C PHE A 49 -2.17 -22.05 21.94
N ALA A 50 -1.19 -22.93 21.73
CA ALA A 50 0.21 -22.55 21.60
C ALA A 50 0.45 -21.66 20.37
N VAL A 51 -0.22 -21.95 19.25
CA VAL A 51 -0.15 -21.13 18.03
C VAL A 51 -0.77 -19.75 18.26
N VAL A 52 -1.94 -19.67 18.88
CA VAL A 52 -2.58 -18.39 19.21
C VAL A 52 -1.69 -17.57 20.14
N LEU A 53 -1.12 -18.19 21.18
CA LEU A 53 -0.20 -17.52 22.10
C LEU A 53 1.05 -16.98 21.37
N LEU A 54 1.62 -17.75 20.45
CA LEU A 54 2.75 -17.32 19.62
C LEU A 54 2.39 -16.13 18.72
N ILE A 55 1.20 -16.14 18.12
CA ILE A 55 0.72 -15.01 17.30
C ILE A 55 0.57 -13.75 18.16
N VAL A 56 -0.04 -13.87 19.34
CA VAL A 56 -0.20 -12.75 20.27
C VAL A 56 1.16 -12.19 20.70
N LEU A 57 2.11 -13.08 21.04
CA LEU A 57 3.45 -12.69 21.43
C LEU A 57 4.20 -12.00 20.27
N ALA A 58 4.10 -12.56 19.05
CA ALA A 58 4.70 -11.96 17.87
C ALA A 58 4.14 -10.56 17.62
N VAL A 59 2.82 -10.37 17.70
CA VAL A 59 2.18 -9.06 17.54
C VAL A 59 2.60 -8.08 18.64
N ALA A 60 2.77 -8.55 19.88
CA ALA A 60 3.19 -7.71 21.00
C ALA A 60 4.64 -7.19 20.85
N ILE A 61 5.51 -7.93 20.17
CA ILE A 61 6.91 -7.55 19.94
C ILE A 61 7.06 -6.59 18.76
N ILE A 62 6.07 -6.51 17.85
CA ILE A 62 6.14 -5.59 16.72
C ILE A 62 6.18 -4.15 17.23
N PRO A 63 7.24 -3.37 16.95
CA PRO A 63 7.31 -1.99 17.37
C PRO A 63 6.17 -1.21 16.73
N ARG A 64 5.40 -0.48 17.56
CA ARG A 64 4.34 0.38 17.07
C ARG A 64 4.97 1.45 16.18
N ARG A 65 4.56 1.51 14.91
CA ARG A 65 4.93 2.63 14.05
C ARG A 65 4.36 3.90 14.68
N PRO A 66 5.13 5.01 14.70
CA PRO A 66 4.58 6.29 15.12
C PRO A 66 3.33 6.59 14.28
N ALA A 67 2.29 7.12 14.93
CA ALA A 67 1.07 7.50 14.25
C ALA A 67 1.43 8.43 13.09
N ALA A 68 0.89 8.13 11.90
CA ALA A 68 1.10 8.99 10.75
C ALA A 68 0.60 10.42 11.08
N PRO A 69 1.34 11.47 10.71
CA PRO A 69 0.91 12.84 10.95
C PRO A 69 -0.45 13.09 10.31
N SER A 70 -1.35 13.76 11.03
CA SER A 70 -2.68 14.11 10.53
C SER A 70 -2.56 14.99 9.28
N ILE A 71 -3.39 14.75 8.26
CA ILE A 71 -3.46 15.58 7.04
C ILE A 71 -3.73 17.06 7.39
N SER A 72 -4.40 17.35 8.50
CA SER A 72 -4.63 18.70 8.99
C SER A 72 -3.35 19.48 9.34
N THR A 73 -2.22 18.78 9.55
CA THR A 73 -0.91 19.40 9.80
C THR A 73 -0.07 19.56 8.54
N TRP A 74 -0.54 19.05 7.40
CA TRP A 74 0.20 19.13 6.15
C TRP A 74 0.25 20.57 5.65
N ARG A 75 1.46 21.06 5.41
CA ARG A 75 1.72 22.41 4.88
C ARG A 75 2.49 22.29 3.58
N ALA A 76 2.03 22.98 2.54
CA ALA A 76 2.71 22.99 1.26
C ALA A 76 4.08 23.70 1.39
N PRO A 77 5.13 23.25 0.69
CA PRO A 77 6.44 23.93 0.68
C PRO A 77 6.38 25.40 0.28
N THR A 78 5.32 25.81 -0.42
CA THR A 78 5.07 27.15 -0.93
C THR A 78 4.11 27.98 -0.06
N ASP A 79 3.71 27.51 1.12
CA ASP A 79 2.77 28.25 1.96
C ASP A 79 3.33 29.62 2.44
N PHE A 80 4.65 29.79 2.37
CA PHE A 80 5.30 31.09 2.58
C PHE A 80 4.96 32.13 1.49
N LEU A 81 4.62 31.70 0.26
CA LEU A 81 4.23 32.61 -0.83
C LEU A 81 2.85 33.23 -0.62
N LEU A 82 2.03 32.61 0.22
CA LEU A 82 0.69 33.11 0.55
C LEU A 82 0.72 34.08 1.74
N GLN A 83 1.85 34.20 2.43
CA GLN A 83 2.03 35.23 3.45
C GLN A 83 2.26 36.56 2.74
N THR A 84 1.27 37.45 2.78
CA THR A 84 1.41 38.80 2.22
C THR A 84 2.55 39.54 2.92
N PRO A 85 3.66 39.86 2.21
CA PRO A 85 4.70 40.70 2.77
C PRO A 85 4.14 42.11 2.94
N GLY A 86 4.14 42.61 4.18
CA GLY A 86 3.62 43.96 4.47
C GLY A 86 2.77 44.09 5.74
N ARG A 87 2.38 42.99 6.40
CA ARG A 87 1.76 43.10 7.74
C ARG A 87 2.71 43.68 8.78
N GLU A 88 3.98 43.31 8.73
CA GLU A 88 5.05 43.88 9.58
C GLU A 88 5.31 45.38 9.28
N LEU A 89 5.00 45.83 8.06
CA LEU A 89 5.10 47.25 7.69
C LEU A 89 3.93 48.08 8.22
N LEU A 90 2.78 47.45 8.49
CA LEU A 90 1.62 48.13 9.08
C LEU A 90 1.73 48.24 10.61
N ASP A 91 2.44 47.32 11.27
CA ASP A 91 2.75 47.42 12.71
C ASP A 91 3.77 48.52 13.04
N SER A 92 4.51 49.00 12.04
CA SER A 92 5.52 50.06 12.20
C SER A 92 5.04 51.45 11.77
N VAL A 93 3.77 51.61 11.39
CA VAL A 93 3.20 52.94 11.10
C VAL A 93 2.86 53.62 12.43
N PRO A 94 3.53 54.72 12.81
CA PRO A 94 3.14 55.47 13.99
C PRO A 94 1.72 56.00 13.82
N ASP A 95 0.90 55.87 14.86
CA ASP A 95 -0.44 56.45 14.90
C ASP A 95 -0.33 57.98 14.78
N LEU A 96 -0.69 58.52 13.62
CA LEU A 96 -0.66 59.95 13.34
C LEU A 96 -1.79 60.72 14.04
N LYS A 97 -2.58 60.06 14.91
CA LYS A 97 -3.54 60.73 15.81
C LYS A 97 -2.84 61.29 17.06
N GLY A 98 -2.00 62.30 16.84
CA GLY A 98 -1.30 63.02 17.90
C GLY A 98 -1.18 64.51 17.58
N THR A 99 -2.30 65.13 17.22
CA THR A 99 -2.44 66.57 17.00
C THR A 99 -2.18 67.38 18.29
N ARG A 100 -1.21 68.30 18.19
CA ARG A 100 -1.28 69.71 18.60
C ARG A 100 -1.75 70.01 20.04
N GLN A 101 -0.79 70.28 20.93
CA GLN A 101 -0.86 71.36 21.93
C GLN A 101 0.48 72.08 22.02
#